data_AF-A0A7Z9FCM4-F1
#
_entry.id   AF-A0A7Z9FCM4-F1
#
_cell.length_a   1.000
_cell.length_b   1.000
_cell.length_c   1.000
_cell.angle_alpha   90.00
_cell.angle_beta   90.00
_cell.angle_gamma   90.00
#
_symmetry.space_group_name_H-M   'P 1'
#
loop_
_entity.id
_entity.type
_entity.pdbx_description
1 polymer ?
#
loop_
_entity_poly.entity_id
_entity_poly.type
_entity_poly.pdbx_seq_one_letter_code
_entity_poly.pdbx_strand_id
1 'polypeptide(L)'
;FSVKQATDAAKPKEVKVAALTSRGLLKTRGIRIKLRSAPKTQGLDSADLSLLPRLPDTFDEVRSIAVAINADLTRDVFTGKRANEDVVKKLNLSGYKVVIFATHGLVPGDLDGLRQPALALSTPKLGGYGGDGLLTMDEILGLKLDADWVVLSACNTASAEGAGAEAFSGLGRAFFYAGTRAMLLSNWPVETTSAQKLTTDLFSRQAKDKKLSRAKALQQAMLALIDGDGYKDGVSGKIVFSYAHPIFWAPFSLVGDGGV
;
A
#
# COMPACT_ATOMS: atom_id res chain seq x y z
N PHE A 1 -38.54 26.08 -6.41
CA PHE A 1 -37.34 26.38 -7.22
C PHE A 1 -37.53 27.73 -7.89
N SER A 2 -36.74 28.74 -7.52
CA SER A 2 -36.84 30.08 -8.11
C SER A 2 -36.06 30.18 -9.42
N VAL A 3 -36.40 31.15 -10.27
CA VAL A 3 -35.67 31.45 -11.53
C VAL A 3 -34.18 31.69 -11.25
N LYS A 4 -33.86 32.32 -10.11
CA LYS A 4 -32.50 32.55 -9.62
C LYS A 4 -31.76 31.26 -9.28
N GLN A 5 -32.44 30.31 -8.62
CA GLN A 5 -31.90 28.98 -8.33
C GLN A 5 -31.67 28.15 -9.60
N ALA A 6 -32.54 28.28 -10.61
CA ALA A 6 -32.37 27.60 -11.90
C ALA A 6 -31.20 28.19 -12.72
N THR A 7 -30.99 29.51 -12.68
CA THR A 7 -29.86 30.16 -13.37
C THR A 7 -28.53 29.88 -12.67
N ASP A 8 -28.51 29.78 -11.34
CA ASP A 8 -27.30 29.39 -10.60
C ASP A 8 -26.93 27.90 -10.81
N ALA A 9 -27.92 27.02 -10.99
CA ALA A 9 -27.68 25.61 -11.32
C ALA A 9 -27.20 25.39 -12.77
N ALA A 10 -27.54 26.30 -13.69
CA ALA A 10 -27.14 26.25 -15.10
C ALA A 10 -25.73 26.80 -15.36
N LYS A 11 -25.09 27.43 -14.36
CA LYS A 11 -23.68 27.86 -14.48
C LYS A 11 -22.78 26.61 -14.46
N PRO A 12 -21.88 26.43 -15.44
CA PRO A 12 -20.93 25.33 -15.39
C PRO A 12 -20.10 25.46 -14.11
N LYS A 13 -20.26 24.51 -13.19
CA LYS A 13 -19.33 24.35 -12.09
C LYS A 13 -17.98 23.99 -12.70
N GLU A 14 -16.94 24.68 -12.28
CA GLU A 14 -15.56 24.28 -12.55
C GLU A 14 -15.36 22.93 -11.87
N VAL A 15 -15.55 21.84 -12.62
CA VAL A 15 -15.41 20.49 -12.08
C VAL A 15 -13.95 20.32 -11.71
N LYS A 16 -13.65 20.24 -10.41
CA LYS A 16 -12.31 19.91 -9.95
C LYS A 16 -12.10 18.40 -10.10
N VAL A 17 -11.92 17.95 -11.34
CA VAL A 17 -11.40 16.61 -11.61
C VAL A 17 -9.91 16.69 -11.34
N ALA A 18 -9.48 16.32 -10.13
CA ALA A 18 -8.07 16.34 -9.85
C ALA A 18 -7.36 15.34 -10.77
N ALA A 19 -6.40 15.84 -11.55
CA ALA A 19 -5.13 15.15 -11.62
C ALA A 19 -4.70 14.97 -10.17
N LEU A 20 -5.00 13.80 -9.60
CA LEU A 20 -4.79 13.52 -8.19
C LEU A 20 -3.37 13.91 -7.88
N THR A 21 -3.25 14.97 -7.09
CA THR A 21 -1.94 15.51 -6.74
C THR A 21 -1.31 14.49 -5.81
N SER A 22 -0.59 13.52 -6.37
CA SER A 22 0.41 12.79 -5.64
C SER A 22 1.44 13.85 -5.26
N ARG A 23 1.26 14.51 -4.10
CA ARG A 23 2.36 15.21 -3.44
C ARG A 23 3.29 14.13 -2.88
N GLY A 24 3.95 13.45 -3.80
CA GLY A 24 5.01 12.51 -3.52
C GLY A 24 6.37 13.18 -3.61
N LEU A 25 6.47 14.51 -3.48
CA LEU A 25 7.76 15.20 -3.53
C LEU A 25 7.94 16.00 -2.24
N LEU A 26 8.53 15.36 -1.24
CA LEU A 26 9.16 16.11 -0.15
C LEU A 26 10.43 16.74 -0.69
N LYS A 27 10.53 18.07 -0.58
CA LYS A 27 11.77 18.80 -0.86
C LYS A 27 12.52 18.98 0.45
N THR A 28 13.53 18.17 0.69
CA THR A 28 14.47 18.36 1.82
C THR A 28 15.76 18.94 1.29
N ARG A 29 16.09 20.19 1.61
CA ARG A 29 17.33 20.87 1.16
C ARG A 29 17.58 20.77 -0.37
N GLY A 30 16.52 20.89 -1.18
CA GLY A 30 16.60 20.82 -2.64
C GLY A 30 16.50 19.41 -3.25
N ILE A 31 16.55 18.36 -2.43
CA ILE A 31 16.43 16.96 -2.86
C ILE A 31 14.95 16.57 -2.98
N ARG A 32 14.59 15.94 -4.09
CA ARG A 32 13.24 15.45 -4.40
C ARG A 32 13.09 14.00 -3.92
N ILE A 33 12.34 13.79 -2.85
CA ILE A 33 12.03 12.46 -2.31
C ILE A 33 10.71 11.98 -2.89
N LYS A 34 10.69 10.83 -3.59
CA LYS A 34 9.49 10.22 -4.16
C LYS A 34 8.71 9.44 -3.09
N LEU A 35 7.65 10.02 -2.55
CA LEU A 35 6.75 9.32 -1.63
C LEU A 35 5.58 8.69 -2.35
N ARG A 36 5.17 7.54 -1.85
CA ARG A 36 3.88 6.92 -2.15
C ARG A 36 2.91 7.33 -1.04
N SER A 37 1.82 7.97 -1.42
CA SER A 37 0.72 8.39 -0.54
C SER A 37 -0.63 8.03 -1.19
N ALA A 38 -1.64 7.74 -0.37
CA ALA A 38 -3.01 7.81 -0.83
C ALA A 38 -3.30 9.24 -1.29
N PRO A 39 -3.97 9.44 -2.43
CA PRO A 39 -4.23 10.79 -2.93
C PRO A 39 -5.31 11.46 -2.08
N LYS A 40 -5.14 12.75 -1.79
CA LYS A 40 -6.18 13.53 -1.11
C LYS A 40 -7.30 13.83 -2.08
N THR A 41 -8.47 13.24 -1.85
CA THR A 41 -9.69 13.47 -2.65
C THR A 41 -10.69 14.39 -1.95
N GLN A 42 -10.41 14.77 -0.69
CA GLN A 42 -11.19 15.78 0.02
C GLN A 42 -11.21 17.11 -0.75
N GLY A 43 -12.41 17.56 -1.12
CA GLY A 43 -12.64 18.80 -1.87
C GLY A 43 -12.70 18.64 -3.39
N LEU A 44 -12.72 17.41 -3.90
CA LEU A 44 -13.08 17.10 -5.29
C LEU A 44 -14.60 16.94 -5.42
N ASP A 45 -15.13 17.29 -6.59
CA ASP A 45 -16.56 17.10 -6.89
C ASP A 45 -16.91 15.61 -7.10
N SER A 46 -15.94 14.83 -7.56
CA SER A 46 -16.03 13.38 -7.77
C SER A 46 -14.64 12.73 -7.71
N ALA A 47 -14.53 11.58 -7.07
CA ALA A 47 -13.32 10.76 -7.04
C ALA A 47 -13.63 9.31 -7.47
N ASP A 48 -13.23 8.96 -8.70
CA ASP A 48 -13.31 7.59 -9.24
C ASP A 48 -11.96 6.88 -9.08
N LEU A 49 -12.00 5.56 -8.88
CA LEU A 49 -10.85 4.66 -8.89
C LEU A 49 -9.96 4.87 -10.13
N SER A 50 -10.55 5.17 -11.29
CA SER A 50 -9.80 5.42 -12.53
C SER A 50 -8.91 6.65 -12.47
N LEU A 51 -9.14 7.57 -11.54
CA LEU A 51 -8.35 8.78 -11.36
C LEU A 51 -7.09 8.53 -10.52
N LEU A 52 -7.04 7.44 -9.72
CA LEU A 52 -5.90 7.10 -8.84
C LEU A 52 -4.58 7.11 -9.61
N PRO A 53 -3.52 7.77 -9.09
CA PRO A 53 -2.23 7.77 -9.76
C PRO A 53 -1.66 6.35 -9.78
N ARG A 54 -1.03 5.98 -10.90
CA ARG A 54 -0.34 4.70 -10.99
C ARG A 54 0.82 4.61 -10.01
N LEU A 55 1.04 3.41 -9.48
CA LEU A 55 2.19 3.06 -8.64
C LEU A 55 3.15 2.14 -9.41
N PRO A 56 3.87 2.62 -10.45
CA PRO A 56 4.73 1.75 -11.25
C PRO A 56 5.81 1.07 -10.40
N ASP A 57 6.30 1.76 -9.37
CA ASP A 57 7.38 1.23 -8.54
C ASP A 57 6.97 0.03 -7.66
N THR A 58 5.66 -0.20 -7.43
CA THR A 58 5.21 -1.37 -6.66
C THR A 58 5.40 -2.66 -7.43
N PHE A 59 5.53 -2.59 -8.77
CA PHE A 59 5.89 -3.73 -9.61
C PHE A 59 7.26 -4.31 -9.20
N ASP A 60 8.27 -3.44 -9.10
CA ASP A 60 9.62 -3.85 -8.74
C ASP A 60 9.69 -4.30 -7.28
N GLU A 61 8.91 -3.67 -6.38
CA GLU A 61 8.85 -4.07 -4.98
C GLU A 61 8.35 -5.51 -4.79
N VAL A 62 7.17 -5.84 -5.34
CA VAL A 62 6.60 -7.19 -5.18
C VAL A 62 7.51 -8.23 -5.84
N ARG A 63 8.10 -7.89 -6.99
CA ARG A 63 9.05 -8.78 -7.68
C ARG A 63 10.32 -9.02 -6.85
N SER A 64 10.90 -7.98 -6.25
CA SER A 64 12.10 -8.11 -5.39
C SER A 64 11.82 -8.99 -4.17
N ILE A 65 10.68 -8.81 -3.52
CA ILE A 65 10.30 -9.65 -2.38
C ILE A 65 10.07 -11.09 -2.83
N ALA A 66 9.34 -11.31 -3.93
CA ALA A 66 9.09 -12.65 -4.48
C ALA A 66 10.40 -13.39 -4.76
N VAL A 67 11.39 -12.72 -5.35
CA VAL A 67 12.75 -13.29 -5.54
C VAL A 67 13.42 -13.59 -4.20
N ALA A 68 13.34 -12.69 -3.22
CA ALA A 68 13.96 -12.87 -1.90
C ALA A 68 13.42 -14.08 -1.13
N ILE A 69 12.16 -14.47 -1.36
CA ILE A 69 11.52 -15.65 -0.74
C ILE A 69 11.40 -16.86 -1.68
N ASN A 70 12.03 -16.81 -2.86
CA ASN A 70 11.99 -17.88 -3.87
C ASN A 70 10.55 -18.26 -4.32
N ALA A 71 9.68 -17.27 -4.49
CA ALA A 71 8.35 -17.45 -5.05
C ALA A 71 8.37 -17.52 -6.59
N ASP A 72 7.37 -18.15 -7.19
CA ASP A 72 7.25 -18.25 -8.64
C ASP A 72 6.71 -16.94 -9.23
N LEU A 73 7.53 -16.23 -10.01
CA LEU A 73 7.15 -14.93 -10.57
C LEU A 73 5.99 -15.00 -11.58
N THR A 74 5.72 -16.16 -12.16
CA THR A 74 4.65 -16.33 -13.15
C THR A 74 3.32 -16.68 -12.50
N ARG A 75 3.36 -17.53 -11.46
CA ARG A 75 2.22 -18.07 -10.74
C ARG A 75 1.80 -17.20 -9.55
N ASP A 76 2.76 -16.68 -8.79
CA ASP A 76 2.52 -16.10 -7.47
C ASP A 76 2.57 -14.55 -7.49
N VAL A 77 3.02 -13.93 -8.59
CA VAL A 77 3.10 -12.46 -8.73
C VAL A 77 2.04 -11.92 -9.69
N PHE A 78 1.08 -11.17 -9.14
CA PHE A 78 -0.02 -10.57 -9.87
C PHE A 78 0.23 -9.06 -10.03
N THR A 79 0.33 -8.59 -11.28
CA THR A 79 0.59 -7.17 -11.59
C THR A 79 -0.27 -6.71 -12.77
N GLY A 80 -0.42 -5.39 -12.92
CA GLY A 80 -1.26 -4.79 -13.95
C GLY A 80 -2.66 -5.42 -13.96
N LYS A 81 -3.16 -5.80 -15.15
CA LYS A 81 -4.49 -6.39 -15.31
C LYS A 81 -4.78 -7.61 -14.42
N ARG A 82 -3.75 -8.36 -14.03
CA ARG A 82 -3.88 -9.55 -13.16
C ARG A 82 -4.00 -9.20 -11.67
N ALA A 83 -3.57 -8.02 -11.26
CA ALA A 83 -3.73 -7.53 -9.88
C ALA A 83 -5.13 -6.92 -9.72
N ASN A 84 -6.14 -7.77 -9.69
CA ASN A 84 -7.55 -7.38 -9.63
C ASN A 84 -8.32 -8.11 -8.53
N GLU A 85 -9.47 -7.56 -8.16
CA GLU A 85 -10.33 -8.02 -7.06
C GLU A 85 -10.82 -9.46 -7.26
N ASP A 86 -11.27 -9.80 -8.47
CA ASP A 86 -11.79 -11.13 -8.81
C ASP A 86 -10.74 -12.23 -8.62
N VAL A 87 -9.49 -11.95 -9.01
CA VAL A 87 -8.37 -12.86 -8.79
C VAL A 87 -8.14 -13.12 -7.30
N VAL A 88 -8.12 -12.07 -6.47
CA VAL A 88 -7.92 -12.23 -5.02
C VAL A 88 -9.04 -13.06 -4.39
N LYS A 89 -10.29 -12.82 -4.78
CA LYS A 89 -11.48 -13.52 -4.24
C LYS A 89 -11.57 -14.98 -4.68
N LYS A 90 -11.05 -15.33 -5.87
CA LYS A 90 -11.10 -16.69 -6.42
C LYS A 90 -9.88 -17.55 -6.10
N LEU A 91 -8.73 -16.93 -5.82
CA LEU A 91 -7.53 -17.66 -5.44
C LEU A 91 -7.73 -18.39 -4.12
N ASN A 92 -7.23 -19.62 -4.04
CA ASN A 92 -7.14 -20.32 -2.76
C ASN A 92 -5.96 -19.77 -1.94
N LEU A 93 -6.21 -18.69 -1.19
CA LEU A 93 -5.21 -18.01 -0.38
C LEU A 93 -4.74 -18.81 0.85
N SER A 94 -5.47 -19.87 1.25
CA SER A 94 -5.07 -20.73 2.37
C SER A 94 -3.77 -21.50 2.12
N GLY A 95 -3.35 -21.64 0.86
CA GLY A 95 -2.06 -22.25 0.50
C GLY A 95 -0.84 -21.31 0.66
N TYR A 96 -1.06 -20.03 0.95
CA TYR A 96 -0.01 -19.02 0.97
C TYR A 96 0.35 -18.61 2.39
N LYS A 97 1.65 -18.75 2.73
CA LYS A 97 2.19 -18.30 4.02
C LYS A 97 2.50 -16.80 4.06
N VAL A 98 2.71 -16.20 2.91
CA VAL A 98 2.94 -14.75 2.77
C VAL A 98 2.02 -14.24 1.68
N VAL A 99 1.22 -13.22 1.99
CA VAL A 99 0.35 -12.51 1.05
C VAL A 99 0.73 -11.04 1.06
N ILE A 100 0.97 -10.44 -0.10
CA ILE A 100 1.50 -9.08 -0.22
C ILE A 100 0.59 -8.25 -1.13
N PHE A 101 0.15 -7.10 -0.62
CA PHE A 101 -0.56 -6.09 -1.39
C PHE A 101 0.27 -4.82 -1.44
N ALA A 102 0.71 -4.44 -2.65
CA ALA A 102 1.46 -3.21 -2.90
C ALA A 102 0.62 -2.26 -3.77
N THR A 103 -0.42 -1.70 -3.17
CA THR A 103 -1.49 -0.94 -3.82
C THR A 103 -1.82 0.35 -3.06
N HIS A 104 -2.85 1.10 -3.47
CA HIS A 104 -3.36 2.15 -2.59
C HIS A 104 -4.24 1.54 -1.50
N GLY A 105 -4.09 2.03 -0.28
CA GLY A 105 -5.04 1.84 0.80
C GLY A 105 -5.94 3.06 0.84
N LEU A 106 -7.25 2.82 0.94
CA LEU A 106 -8.27 3.85 0.92
C LEU A 106 -9.05 3.84 2.23
N VAL A 107 -9.44 5.02 2.68
CA VAL A 107 -10.34 5.22 3.83
C VAL A 107 -11.71 5.70 3.35
N PRO A 108 -12.78 5.55 4.15
CA PRO A 108 -14.08 6.12 3.83
C PRO A 108 -14.02 7.56 3.33
N GLY A 109 -14.73 7.83 2.22
CA GLY A 109 -14.74 9.14 1.58
C GLY A 109 -13.54 9.43 0.65
N ASP A 110 -12.55 8.54 0.54
CA ASP A 110 -11.48 8.70 -0.46
C ASP A 110 -12.02 8.58 -1.90
N LEU A 111 -13.04 7.76 -2.12
CA LEU A 111 -13.73 7.63 -3.41
C LEU A 111 -15.22 7.87 -3.24
N ASP A 112 -15.88 8.25 -4.33
CA ASP A 112 -17.33 8.45 -4.33
C ASP A 112 -18.05 7.16 -3.93
N GLY A 113 -18.83 7.22 -2.86
CA GLY A 113 -19.58 6.07 -2.36
C GLY A 113 -18.77 5.05 -1.54
N LEU A 114 -17.46 5.27 -1.33
CA LEU A 114 -16.65 4.42 -0.46
C LEU A 114 -16.99 4.68 1.02
N ARG A 115 -17.63 3.71 1.66
CA ARG A 115 -18.11 3.80 3.05
C ARG A 115 -17.30 3.01 4.06
N GLN A 116 -16.31 2.25 3.58
CA GLN A 116 -15.46 1.40 4.39
C GLN A 116 -14.03 1.43 3.83
N PRO A 117 -13.02 1.07 4.64
CA PRO A 117 -11.66 0.93 4.14
C PRO A 117 -11.55 -0.11 3.00
N ALA A 118 -10.66 0.13 2.05
CA ALA A 118 -10.44 -0.79 0.91
C ALA A 118 -9.01 -0.75 0.38
N LEU A 119 -8.60 -1.79 -0.33
CA LEU A 119 -7.42 -1.78 -1.19
C LEU A 119 -7.83 -1.53 -2.64
N ALA A 120 -7.21 -0.55 -3.30
CA ALA A 120 -7.48 -0.24 -4.69
C ALA A 120 -6.71 -1.19 -5.62
N LEU A 121 -7.42 -2.00 -6.39
CA LEU A 121 -6.85 -2.94 -7.36
C LEU A 121 -7.08 -2.44 -8.80
N SER A 122 -6.66 -3.21 -9.79
CA SER A 122 -6.86 -2.84 -11.20
C SER A 122 -8.33 -2.79 -11.55
N THR A 123 -8.76 -1.71 -12.21
CA THR A 123 -10.18 -1.47 -12.50
C THR A 123 -10.82 -2.61 -13.33
N PRO A 124 -12.13 -2.86 -13.14
CA PRO A 124 -12.91 -3.83 -13.94
C PRO A 124 -12.77 -3.59 -15.44
N LYS A 125 -12.78 -2.32 -15.88
CA LYS A 125 -12.60 -1.92 -17.28
C LYS A 125 -11.25 -2.38 -17.85
N LEU A 126 -10.21 -2.42 -17.03
CA LEU A 126 -8.87 -2.82 -17.44
C LEU A 126 -8.69 -4.36 -17.41
N GLY A 127 -9.29 -5.03 -16.42
CA GLY A 127 -9.14 -6.45 -16.18
C GLY A 127 -10.19 -7.35 -16.86
N GLY A 128 -11.32 -6.79 -17.30
CA GLY A 128 -12.41 -7.55 -17.94
C GLY A 128 -13.16 -8.48 -16.98
N TYR A 129 -13.36 -8.06 -15.73
CA TYR A 129 -14.03 -8.84 -14.68
C TYR A 129 -15.22 -8.04 -14.09
N GLY A 130 -16.09 -8.70 -13.33
CA GLY A 130 -17.19 -8.05 -12.60
C GLY A 130 -16.77 -7.63 -11.19
N GLY A 131 -17.25 -6.49 -10.71
CA GLY A 131 -16.84 -5.90 -9.44
C GLY A 131 -16.62 -4.40 -9.59
N ASP A 132 -16.00 -3.77 -8.60
CA ASP A 132 -15.66 -2.34 -8.61
C ASP A 132 -14.15 -2.09 -8.58
N GLY A 133 -13.34 -3.13 -8.36
CA GLY A 133 -11.89 -3.04 -8.28
C GLY A 133 -11.38 -2.55 -6.92
N LEU A 134 -12.22 -2.61 -5.91
CA LEU A 134 -11.89 -2.34 -4.54
C LEU A 134 -11.98 -3.66 -3.77
N LEU A 135 -10.90 -4.04 -3.10
CA LEU A 135 -10.95 -5.12 -2.13
C LEU A 135 -11.31 -4.49 -0.78
N THR A 136 -12.60 -4.45 -0.48
CA THR A 136 -13.18 -3.79 0.69
C THR A 136 -12.94 -4.58 1.98
N MET A 137 -13.07 -3.92 3.13
CA MET A 137 -12.99 -4.57 4.45
C MET A 137 -13.92 -5.79 4.55
N ASP A 138 -15.18 -5.67 4.11
CA ASP A 138 -16.17 -6.76 4.13
C ASP A 138 -15.77 -7.95 3.26
N GLU A 139 -15.14 -7.69 2.11
CA GLU A 139 -14.65 -8.76 1.24
C GLU A 139 -13.41 -9.43 1.81
N ILE A 140 -12.54 -8.66 2.47
CA ILE A 140 -11.38 -9.19 3.19
C ILE A 140 -11.86 -10.10 4.32
N LEU A 141 -12.91 -9.74 5.06
CA LEU A 141 -13.51 -10.59 6.10
C LEU A 141 -13.97 -11.95 5.56
N GLY A 142 -14.35 -12.03 4.27
CA GLY A 142 -14.74 -13.26 3.60
C GLY A 142 -13.58 -14.13 3.08
N LEU A 143 -12.34 -13.62 3.11
CA LEU A 143 -11.18 -14.38 2.67
C LEU A 143 -10.86 -15.52 3.66
N LYS A 144 -10.26 -16.59 3.12
CA LYS A 144 -9.77 -17.72 3.91
C LYS A 144 -8.25 -17.77 3.81
N LEU A 145 -7.58 -17.20 4.80
CA LEU A 145 -6.13 -17.15 4.92
C LEU A 145 -5.66 -18.21 5.93
N ASP A 146 -4.49 -18.77 5.65
CA ASP A 146 -3.64 -19.42 6.64
C ASP A 146 -2.22 -18.82 6.52
N ALA A 147 -2.19 -17.49 6.44
CA ALA A 147 -0.98 -16.73 6.21
C ALA A 147 -0.22 -16.53 7.51
N ASP A 148 1.09 -16.77 7.49
CA ASP A 148 1.94 -16.26 8.56
C ASP A 148 1.91 -14.73 8.50
N TRP A 149 1.98 -14.17 7.29
CA TRP A 149 2.23 -12.75 7.02
C TRP A 149 1.28 -12.19 5.97
N VAL A 150 0.62 -11.09 6.30
CA VAL A 150 0.06 -10.16 5.31
C VAL A 150 0.88 -8.87 5.30
N VAL A 151 1.39 -8.48 4.14
CA VAL A 151 2.09 -7.20 3.97
C VAL A 151 1.21 -6.25 3.21
N LEU A 152 0.88 -5.11 3.84
CA LEU A 152 0.18 -4.03 3.18
C LEU A 152 1.20 -2.91 2.91
N SER A 153 1.89 -3.02 1.77
CA SER A 153 2.72 -1.93 1.22
C SER A 153 1.83 -0.90 0.53
N ALA A 154 0.85 -0.43 1.30
CA ALA A 154 -0.16 0.52 0.92
C ALA A 154 -0.15 1.68 1.93
N CYS A 155 -0.28 2.89 1.39
CA CYS A 155 -0.14 4.12 2.15
C CYS A 155 -1.27 4.23 3.19
N ASN A 156 -0.95 4.64 4.41
CA ASN A 156 -1.96 4.95 5.45
C ASN A 156 -2.72 3.70 5.98
N THR A 157 -2.19 2.49 5.79
CA THR A 157 -2.86 1.24 6.20
C THR A 157 -2.95 1.04 7.71
N ALA A 158 -2.15 1.75 8.49
CA ALA A 158 -2.23 1.74 9.96
C ALA A 158 -2.74 3.07 10.56
N SER A 159 -3.21 4.00 9.74
CA SER A 159 -3.75 5.27 10.23
C SER A 159 -5.22 5.11 10.61
N ALA A 160 -5.56 5.64 11.78
CA ALA A 160 -6.91 5.59 12.34
C ALA A 160 -7.71 6.84 11.96
N GLU A 161 -9.01 6.70 11.71
CA GLU A 161 -9.89 7.84 11.42
C GLU A 161 -10.35 8.55 12.69
N GLY A 162 -9.81 9.74 12.98
CA GLY A 162 -10.38 10.66 13.98
C GLY A 162 -9.73 10.63 15.36
N ALA A 163 -10.05 11.64 16.17
CA ALA A 163 -9.52 11.84 17.51
C ALA A 163 -10.01 10.73 18.45
N GLY A 164 -9.25 9.64 18.52
CA GLY A 164 -9.55 8.47 19.36
C GLY A 164 -9.79 7.17 18.62
N ALA A 165 -9.62 7.11 17.29
CA ALA A 165 -9.70 5.84 16.58
C ALA A 165 -8.44 5.01 16.82
N GLU A 166 -8.66 3.72 17.07
CA GLU A 166 -7.63 2.75 17.40
C GLU A 166 -6.55 2.66 16.33
N ALA A 167 -5.32 2.36 16.75
CA ALA A 167 -4.13 2.15 15.91
C ALA A 167 -4.26 1.03 14.84
N PHE A 168 -5.47 0.47 14.66
CA PHE A 168 -5.87 -0.49 13.65
C PHE A 168 -6.91 0.12 12.73
N SER A 169 -6.55 0.30 11.46
CA SER A 169 -7.54 0.47 10.41
C SER A 169 -8.49 -0.75 10.37
N GLY A 170 -9.72 -0.55 9.89
CA GLY A 170 -10.66 -1.65 9.64
C GLY A 170 -10.05 -2.78 8.78
N LEU A 171 -9.13 -2.44 7.87
CA LEU A 171 -8.39 -3.43 7.06
C LEU A 171 -7.57 -4.38 7.92
N GLY A 172 -6.85 -3.87 8.92
CA GLY A 172 -6.03 -4.70 9.79
C GLY A 172 -6.87 -5.73 10.54
N ARG A 173 -8.01 -5.30 11.09
CA ARG A 173 -8.97 -6.21 11.75
C ARG A 173 -9.52 -7.26 10.78
N ALA A 174 -9.86 -6.86 9.55
CA ALA A 174 -10.38 -7.78 8.56
C ALA A 174 -9.36 -8.85 8.16
N PHE A 175 -8.09 -8.51 7.96
CA PHE A 175 -7.06 -9.49 7.63
C PHE A 175 -6.77 -10.46 8.79
N PHE A 176 -6.80 -9.99 10.05
CA PHE A 176 -6.71 -10.90 11.20
C PHE A 176 -7.89 -11.86 11.26
N TYR A 177 -9.11 -11.35 11.08
CA TYR A 177 -10.31 -12.19 11.03
C TYR A 177 -10.25 -13.21 9.89
N ALA A 178 -9.70 -12.81 8.74
CA ALA A 178 -9.50 -13.69 7.59
C ALA A 178 -8.45 -14.78 7.81
N GLY A 179 -7.61 -14.71 8.87
CA GLY A 179 -6.71 -15.78 9.29
C GLY A 179 -5.20 -15.48 9.17
N THR A 180 -4.77 -14.22 9.06
CA THR A 180 -3.33 -13.91 9.15
C THR A 180 -2.83 -13.95 10.60
N ARG A 181 -1.59 -14.40 10.83
CA ARG A 181 -0.94 -14.39 12.16
C ARG A 181 -0.23 -13.09 12.48
N ALA A 182 0.33 -12.45 11.46
CA ALA A 182 1.00 -11.18 11.58
C ALA A 182 0.77 -10.29 10.36
N MET A 183 0.98 -8.99 10.54
CA MET A 183 0.91 -8.00 9.46
C MET A 183 2.06 -7.01 9.51
N LEU A 184 2.60 -6.68 8.34
CA LEU A 184 3.51 -5.55 8.15
C LEU A 184 2.76 -4.42 7.45
N LEU A 185 2.61 -3.29 8.15
CA LEU A 185 1.81 -2.15 7.70
C LEU A 185 2.65 -0.87 7.65
N SER A 186 2.20 0.13 6.90
CA SER A 186 2.78 1.48 6.93
C SER A 186 1.85 2.50 7.59
N ASN A 187 2.39 3.25 8.55
CA ASN A 187 1.68 4.25 9.34
C ASN A 187 1.46 5.57 8.58
N TRP A 188 2.34 5.90 7.64
CA TRP A 188 2.29 7.13 6.83
C TRP A 188 2.99 6.92 5.47
N PRO A 189 2.93 7.89 4.54
CA PRO A 189 3.58 7.79 3.24
C PRO A 189 5.05 7.39 3.28
N VAL A 190 5.42 6.43 2.43
CA VAL A 190 6.78 5.87 2.39
C VAL A 190 7.51 6.29 1.14
N GLU A 191 8.81 6.53 1.25
CA GLU A 191 9.66 6.69 0.06
C GLU A 191 9.83 5.32 -0.61
N THR A 192 9.64 5.27 -1.93
CA THR A 192 9.58 4.02 -2.68
C THR A 192 10.80 3.12 -2.46
N THR A 193 12.00 3.69 -2.62
CA THR A 193 13.25 2.92 -2.70
C THR A 193 13.62 2.32 -1.34
N SER A 194 13.48 3.10 -0.28
CA SER A 194 13.69 2.67 1.11
C SER A 194 12.69 1.62 1.53
N ALA A 195 11.41 1.80 1.19
CA ALA A 195 10.38 0.79 1.44
C ALA A 195 10.72 -0.55 0.77
N GLN A 196 11.06 -0.54 -0.53
CA GLN A 196 11.48 -1.76 -1.24
C GLN A 196 12.73 -2.38 -0.61
N LYS A 197 13.75 -1.59 -0.26
CA LYS A 197 14.98 -2.08 0.37
C LYS A 197 14.70 -2.75 1.72
N LEU A 198 13.90 -2.09 2.56
CA LEU A 198 13.55 -2.56 3.89
C LEU A 198 12.75 -3.86 3.83
N THR A 199 11.69 -3.91 3.03
CA THR A 199 10.84 -5.10 2.92
C THR A 199 11.57 -6.27 2.27
N THR A 200 12.36 -6.02 1.23
CA THR A 200 13.18 -7.06 0.58
C THR A 200 14.24 -7.62 1.53
N ASP A 201 14.95 -6.77 2.28
CA ASP A 201 15.97 -7.22 3.24
C ASP A 201 15.34 -8.02 4.40
N LEU A 202 14.20 -7.56 4.93
CA LEU A 202 13.44 -8.31 5.93
C LEU A 202 13.16 -9.73 5.46
N PHE A 203 12.56 -9.89 4.28
CA PHE A 203 12.19 -11.21 3.77
C PHE A 203 13.40 -12.05 3.38
N SER A 204 14.46 -11.44 2.86
CA SER A 204 15.73 -12.11 2.58
C SER A 204 16.33 -12.71 3.86
N ARG A 205 16.29 -11.98 4.98
CA ARG A 205 16.76 -12.48 6.29
C ARG A 205 15.92 -13.65 6.79
N GLN A 206 14.59 -13.53 6.74
CA GLN A 206 13.67 -14.61 7.11
C GLN A 206 13.76 -15.84 6.19
N ALA A 207 14.09 -15.64 4.91
CA ALA A 207 14.31 -16.74 3.98
C ALA A 207 15.59 -17.50 4.31
N LYS A 208 16.66 -16.78 4.69
CA LYS A 208 17.97 -17.32 5.06
C LYS A 208 18.00 -18.01 6.43
N ASP A 209 17.30 -17.44 7.41
CA ASP A 209 17.23 -18.00 8.77
C ASP A 209 15.77 -18.16 9.21
N LYS A 210 15.30 -19.40 9.15
CA LYS A 210 13.94 -19.77 9.56
C LYS A 210 13.71 -19.68 11.07
N LYS A 211 14.74 -19.47 11.88
CA LYS A 211 14.61 -19.23 13.33
C LYS A 211 14.65 -17.75 13.67
N LEU A 212 14.97 -16.90 12.70
CA LEU A 212 14.97 -15.46 12.92
C LEU A 212 13.53 -14.99 13.07
N SER A 213 13.20 -14.52 14.27
CA SER A 213 11.87 -13.98 14.50
C SER A 213 11.62 -12.79 13.58
N ARG A 214 10.37 -12.65 13.21
CA ARG A 214 9.89 -11.60 12.34
C ARG A 214 10.20 -10.20 12.84
N ALA A 215 9.98 -9.98 14.14
CA ALA A 215 10.30 -8.71 14.78
C ALA A 215 11.80 -8.41 14.70
N LYS A 216 12.64 -9.44 14.87
CA LYS A 216 14.09 -9.30 14.75
C LYS A 216 14.52 -9.05 13.31
N ALA A 217 13.89 -9.70 12.33
CA ALA A 217 14.14 -9.46 10.91
C ALA A 217 13.81 -8.02 10.52
N LEU A 218 12.64 -7.50 10.96
CA LEU A 218 12.26 -6.10 10.74
C LEU A 218 13.26 -5.13 11.40
N GLN A 219 13.62 -5.37 12.67
CA GLN A 219 14.61 -4.55 13.38
C GLN A 219 15.95 -4.52 12.62
N GLN A 220 16.45 -5.69 12.21
CA GLN A 220 17.72 -5.78 11.49
C GLN A 220 17.66 -5.09 10.13
N ALA A 221 16.54 -5.18 9.41
CA ALA A 221 16.36 -4.49 8.13
C ALA A 221 16.31 -2.97 8.31
N MET A 222 15.65 -2.47 9.37
CA MET A 222 15.65 -1.05 9.73
C MET A 222 17.06 -0.55 10.03
N LEU A 223 17.81 -1.27 10.87
CA LEU A 223 19.20 -0.91 11.22
C LEU A 223 20.11 -0.92 9.98
N ALA A 224 20.01 -1.96 9.14
CA ALA A 224 20.79 -2.03 7.90
C ALA A 224 20.47 -0.87 6.94
N LEU A 225 19.22 -0.41 6.90
CA LEU A 225 18.83 0.75 6.12
C LEU A 225 19.39 2.05 6.71
N ILE A 226 19.37 2.21 8.04
CA ILE A 226 19.92 3.37 8.76
C ILE A 226 21.43 3.48 8.55
N ASP A 227 22.16 2.38 8.67
CA ASP A 227 23.63 2.32 8.60
C ASP A 227 24.17 2.31 7.17
N GLY A 228 23.30 2.13 6.17
CA GLY A 228 23.69 2.05 4.77
C GLY A 228 24.07 3.39 4.14
N ASP A 229 24.73 3.31 2.97
CA ASP A 229 25.20 4.47 2.19
C ASP A 229 24.12 5.49 1.79
N GLY A 230 22.84 5.14 1.89
CA GLY A 230 21.72 5.97 1.42
C GLY A 230 21.32 5.72 -0.03
N TYR A 231 20.54 6.64 -0.59
CA TYR A 231 20.10 6.61 -1.97
C TYR A 231 21.24 7.05 -2.90
N LYS A 232 21.59 6.20 -3.87
CA LYS A 232 22.56 6.53 -4.94
C LYS A 232 21.80 6.91 -6.20
N ASP A 233 22.18 8.01 -6.82
CA ASP A 233 21.65 8.40 -8.12
C ASP A 233 22.08 7.37 -9.18
N GLY A 234 21.12 6.87 -9.96
CA GLY A 234 21.37 5.80 -10.93
C GLY A 234 22.28 6.19 -12.09
N VAL A 235 22.43 7.49 -12.36
CA VAL A 235 23.29 8.00 -13.44
C VAL A 235 24.69 8.32 -12.92
N SER A 236 24.78 9.12 -11.85
CA SER A 236 26.07 9.58 -11.32
C SER A 236 26.72 8.64 -10.31
N GLY A 237 25.97 7.66 -9.77
CA GLY A 237 26.42 6.76 -8.71
C GLY A 237 26.64 7.45 -7.35
N LYS A 238 26.41 8.76 -7.26
CA LYS A 238 26.65 9.55 -6.05
C LYS A 238 25.53 9.35 -5.04
N ILE A 239 25.90 9.33 -3.77
CA ILE A 239 24.94 9.36 -2.66
C ILE A 239 24.24 10.73 -2.68
N VAL A 240 22.92 10.71 -2.80
CA VAL A 240 22.08 11.92 -2.82
C VAL A 240 21.58 12.24 -1.42
N PHE A 241 21.13 11.23 -0.67
CA PHE A 241 20.67 11.38 0.72
C PHE A 241 20.83 10.09 1.52
N SER A 242 21.02 10.23 2.83
CA SER A 242 21.05 9.11 3.78
C SER A 242 19.64 8.64 4.15
N TYR A 243 19.49 7.35 4.44
CA TYR A 243 18.26 6.77 4.95
C TYR A 243 18.15 6.79 6.50
N ALA A 244 19.11 7.37 7.22
CA ALA A 244 19.10 7.42 8.68
C ALA A 244 17.88 8.15 9.27
N HIS A 245 17.30 9.10 8.52
CA HIS A 245 16.13 9.84 8.99
C HIS A 245 14.90 8.92 9.14
N PRO A 246 14.14 8.99 10.26
CA PRO A 246 13.00 8.09 10.54
C PRO A 246 11.94 8.00 9.45
N ILE A 247 11.81 9.02 8.61
CA ILE A 247 10.87 9.01 7.48
C ILE A 247 11.03 7.80 6.54
N PHE A 248 12.21 7.18 6.49
CA PHE A 248 12.51 6.07 5.57
C PHE A 248 12.27 4.68 6.15
N TRP A 249 12.33 4.52 7.48
CA TRP A 249 12.29 3.20 8.13
C TRP A 249 11.21 3.09 9.21
N ALA A 250 10.90 4.17 9.91
CA ALA A 250 9.89 4.19 10.97
C ALA A 250 8.42 4.10 10.52
N PRO A 251 8.02 4.28 9.23
CA PRO A 251 6.62 4.08 8.86
C PRO A 251 6.15 2.64 9.10
N PHE A 252 7.06 1.66 9.05
CA PHE A 252 6.68 0.25 9.10
C PHE A 252 6.46 -0.23 10.54
N SER A 253 5.32 -0.88 10.76
CA SER A 253 4.99 -1.53 12.02
C SER A 253 4.61 -2.98 11.78
N LEU A 254 5.13 -3.86 12.63
CA LEU A 254 4.74 -5.26 12.70
C LEU A 254 3.67 -5.43 13.78
N VAL A 255 2.57 -6.07 13.42
CA VAL A 255 1.48 -6.41 14.34
C VAL A 255 1.25 -7.91 14.34
N GLY A 256 0.94 -8.46 15.51
CA GLY A 256 0.50 -9.84 15.69
C GLY A 256 1.65 -10.69 16.21
N ASP A 257 1.76 -11.92 15.72
CA ASP A 257 2.84 -12.81 16.13
C ASP A 257 4.19 -12.41 15.50
N GLY A 258 4.99 -11.71 16.30
CA GLY A 258 6.36 -11.33 15.95
C GLY A 258 7.41 -12.45 16.10
N GLY A 259 6.98 -13.67 16.43
CA GLY A 259 7.81 -14.87 16.62
C GLY A 259 8.35 -15.46 15.32
N VAL A 260 8.56 -16.77 15.33
CA VAL A 260 9.10 -17.56 14.20
C VAL A 260 7.97 -18.03 13.31
#